data_AF-A0A832FDB1-F1
#
_entry.id   AF-A0A832FDB1-F1
#
_cell.length_a   1.000
_cell.length_b   1.000
_cell.length_c   1.000
_cell.angle_alpha   90.00
_cell.angle_beta   90.00
_cell.angle_gamma   90.00
#
_symmetry.space_group_name_H-M   'P 1'
#
loop_
_entity.id
_entity.type
_entity.pdbx_description
1 polymer ?
#
loop_
_entity_poly.entity_id
_entity_poly.type
_entity_poly.pdbx_seq_one_letter_code
_entity_poly.pdbx_strand_id
1 'polypeptide(L)'
;MKNPFILCLILFLSKPSFAQVGIGTTTPHSMLDVRGSVAFGYRSFSSSIVIDANDNTLVFTGNSNATATLPDATGCAGRTYSIKNASTAGITPVLTVMPSSSQTIDGCSTGWLLDSPNEAITVISNGNGWMIASNNATDPAVSSWLTDGNALSNTKRLGTTNNFALPFITNGIERMRITENGKVGIGSANAATELHILSGISASGITNTYVKGLTISSNGTGGFAGPGFYFENTDNPVGKRLFKLNYTANAGPDAYVNFQAVSDNGASNINANILAVMHSGRVGVGTAVFNGANPEKFLVDAGSTPSFNLIGGRGSINNYLQLYIQNNSSGTAASSDIVATANNGNETTNFVNMGINSSGHASTDILGGANTAYVYATGNDFVIGNASANKQLIFFTGGTSASNEVMRLNSLGIQPGADNVYALGKNGARWSQVWAADGIMQTSDRRLKTDIEKLAYGLNEVMQMQPVSYSWKDRAGSKKIGLIAQDVRVLVPEVVGGDEKTESLGMNYAELVPVLINAIKELKLEVEALKKELAGRK
;
A
#
# COMPACT_ATOMS: atom_id res chain seq x y z
N MET A 1 -13.56 -96.47 -51.49
CA MET A 1 -13.90 -97.31 -52.66
C MET A 1 -13.37 -98.72 -52.41
N LYS A 2 -14.21 -99.76 -52.60
CA LYS A 2 -13.88 -101.19 -52.42
C LYS A 2 -13.56 -101.80 -53.80
N ASN A 3 -12.29 -102.07 -54.10
CA ASN A 3 -11.86 -103.10 -55.07
C ASN A 3 -10.35 -103.39 -54.88
N PRO A 4 -9.95 -104.56 -54.33
CA PRO A 4 -8.58 -104.81 -53.94
C PRO A 4 -7.84 -105.66 -54.98
N PHE A 5 -7.47 -105.12 -56.13
CA PHE A 5 -6.55 -105.84 -57.05
C PHE A 5 -5.66 -104.97 -57.97
N ILE A 6 -5.58 -103.65 -57.74
CA ILE A 6 -4.64 -102.78 -58.46
C ILE A 6 -3.88 -101.93 -57.43
N LEU A 7 -3.05 -102.59 -56.60
CA LEU A 7 -2.22 -101.90 -55.60
C LEU A 7 -0.72 -102.29 -55.66
N CYS A 8 -0.28 -103.12 -56.62
CA CYS A 8 1.11 -103.61 -56.64
C CYS A 8 1.99 -103.18 -57.82
N LEU A 9 1.60 -102.23 -58.68
CA LEU A 9 2.44 -101.85 -59.84
C LEU A 9 2.64 -100.34 -60.10
N ILE A 10 2.31 -99.45 -59.16
CA ILE A 10 2.54 -97.99 -59.29
C ILE A 10 3.38 -97.42 -58.12
N LEU A 11 4.01 -98.28 -57.32
CA LEU A 11 4.77 -97.85 -56.13
C LEU A 11 6.27 -97.57 -56.36
N PHE A 12 6.77 -97.54 -57.61
CA PHE A 12 8.22 -97.43 -57.85
C PHE A 12 8.72 -96.36 -58.85
N LEU A 13 7.91 -95.36 -59.26
CA LEU A 13 8.39 -94.30 -60.16
C LEU A 13 7.80 -92.88 -59.95
N SER A 14 7.40 -92.49 -58.74
CA SER A 14 7.08 -91.08 -58.48
C SER A 14 8.30 -90.31 -57.95
N LYS A 15 8.95 -89.55 -58.84
CA LYS A 15 9.71 -88.36 -58.42
C LYS A 15 8.78 -87.46 -57.61
N PRO A 16 9.23 -86.77 -56.54
CA PRO A 16 8.38 -85.81 -55.85
C PRO A 16 8.05 -84.67 -56.81
N SER A 17 6.87 -84.72 -57.44
CA SER A 17 6.25 -83.51 -57.96
C SER A 17 5.81 -82.72 -56.73
N PHE A 18 6.36 -81.51 -56.56
CA PHE A 18 5.77 -80.53 -55.66
C PHE A 18 4.44 -80.08 -56.28
N ALA A 19 3.42 -80.93 -56.18
CA ALA A 19 2.09 -80.63 -56.64
C ALA A 19 1.47 -79.69 -55.61
N GLN A 20 1.31 -78.43 -55.99
CA GLN A 20 0.38 -77.55 -55.31
C GLN A 20 -0.98 -78.25 -55.26
N VAL A 21 -1.57 -78.35 -54.08
CA VAL A 21 -2.88 -78.98 -53.88
C VAL A 21 -3.94 -77.90 -54.10
N GLY A 22 -4.57 -77.92 -55.27
CA GLY A 22 -5.72 -77.08 -55.59
C GLY A 22 -7.03 -77.80 -55.28
N ILE A 23 -7.87 -77.20 -54.43
CA ILE A 23 -9.25 -77.64 -54.20
C ILE A 23 -10.17 -76.57 -54.78
N GLY A 24 -10.93 -76.91 -55.82
CA GLY A 24 -11.76 -75.94 -56.57
C GLY A 24 -10.99 -75.06 -57.55
N THR A 25 -9.71 -75.38 -57.84
CA THR A 25 -8.87 -74.70 -58.84
C THR A 25 -7.89 -75.68 -59.47
N THR A 26 -7.63 -75.54 -60.77
CA THR A 26 -6.61 -76.31 -61.51
C THR A 26 -5.30 -75.53 -61.65
N THR A 27 -5.27 -74.26 -61.26
CA THR A 27 -4.09 -73.40 -61.23
C THR A 27 -3.90 -72.85 -59.81
N PRO A 28 -3.52 -73.69 -58.83
CA PRO A 28 -3.28 -73.25 -57.46
C PRO A 28 -2.12 -72.23 -57.41
N HIS A 29 -2.29 -71.13 -56.67
CA HIS A 29 -1.25 -70.10 -56.50
C HIS A 29 -0.42 -70.25 -55.21
N SER A 30 -0.68 -71.28 -54.43
CA SER A 30 0.02 -71.62 -53.19
C SER A 30 0.17 -73.14 -53.07
N MET A 31 1.04 -73.63 -52.17
CA MET A 31 1.20 -75.08 -51.96
C MET A 31 -0.12 -75.77 -51.57
N LEU A 32 -1.03 -75.03 -50.94
CA LEU A 32 -2.44 -75.36 -50.76
C LEU A 32 -3.28 -74.16 -51.19
N ASP A 33 -4.14 -74.31 -52.20
CA ASP A 33 -5.08 -73.29 -52.67
C ASP A 33 -6.50 -73.86 -52.63
N VAL A 34 -7.34 -73.33 -51.75
CA VAL A 34 -8.73 -73.77 -51.59
C VAL A 34 -9.65 -72.63 -52.00
N ARG A 35 -10.35 -72.79 -53.13
CA ARG A 35 -11.38 -71.86 -53.59
C ARG A 35 -12.75 -72.29 -53.08
N GLY A 36 -13.04 -71.96 -51.83
CA GLY A 36 -14.26 -72.31 -51.11
C GLY A 36 -14.08 -72.23 -49.60
N SER A 37 -15.10 -72.61 -48.85
CA SER A 37 -15.01 -72.64 -47.38
C SER A 37 -14.08 -73.74 -46.90
N VAL A 38 -13.20 -73.40 -45.96
CA VAL A 38 -12.38 -74.36 -45.22
C VAL A 38 -12.93 -74.48 -43.81
N ALA A 39 -13.19 -75.70 -43.35
CA ALA A 39 -13.54 -75.97 -41.97
C ALA A 39 -12.26 -76.21 -41.15
N PHE A 40 -12.01 -75.34 -40.19
CA PHE A 40 -10.92 -75.49 -39.23
C PHE A 40 -11.44 -76.04 -37.89
N GLY A 41 -10.54 -76.54 -37.05
CA GLY A 41 -10.87 -76.96 -35.69
C GLY A 41 -11.52 -75.83 -34.91
N TYR A 42 -12.75 -76.04 -34.43
CA TYR A 42 -13.51 -75.08 -33.63
C TYR A 42 -13.72 -75.62 -32.22
N ARG A 43 -13.38 -74.82 -31.22
CA ARG A 43 -13.57 -75.16 -29.81
C ARG A 43 -14.13 -73.98 -29.02
N SER A 44 -15.29 -74.18 -28.40
CA SER A 44 -15.79 -73.26 -27.38
C SER A 44 -15.33 -73.69 -25.98
N PHE A 45 -15.14 -72.73 -25.07
CA PHE A 45 -14.71 -73.01 -23.70
C PHE A 45 -15.22 -71.94 -22.72
N SER A 46 -15.40 -72.31 -21.45
CA SER A 46 -15.98 -71.44 -20.41
C SER A 46 -15.13 -71.30 -19.15
N SER A 47 -13.97 -71.95 -19.10
CA SER A 47 -12.96 -71.90 -18.03
C SER A 47 -11.56 -72.07 -18.62
N SER A 48 -10.49 -71.90 -17.84
CA SER A 48 -9.12 -71.93 -18.36
C SER A 48 -8.76 -73.23 -19.09
N ILE A 49 -8.04 -73.11 -20.21
CA ILE A 49 -7.64 -74.24 -21.09
C ILE A 49 -6.17 -74.15 -21.51
N VAL A 50 -5.64 -75.27 -22.00
CA VAL A 50 -4.42 -75.34 -22.82
C VAL A 50 -4.85 -75.62 -24.25
N ILE A 51 -4.38 -74.79 -25.17
CA ILE A 51 -4.62 -74.88 -26.61
C ILE A 51 -3.68 -75.94 -27.18
N ASP A 52 -4.21 -76.85 -28.00
CA ASP A 52 -3.41 -77.93 -28.59
C ASP A 52 -3.42 -77.92 -30.12
N ALA A 53 -2.79 -78.93 -30.73
CA ALA A 53 -2.60 -79.00 -32.18
C ALA A 53 -3.91 -79.24 -32.98
N ASN A 54 -5.01 -79.63 -32.32
CA ASN A 54 -6.31 -79.83 -32.96
C ASN A 54 -7.15 -78.56 -33.00
N ASP A 55 -6.78 -77.55 -32.22
CA ASP A 55 -7.49 -76.27 -32.18
C ASP A 55 -7.07 -75.38 -33.36
N ASN A 56 -7.95 -74.47 -33.76
CA ASN A 56 -7.60 -73.38 -34.66
C ASN A 56 -8.42 -72.13 -34.33
N THR A 57 -9.73 -72.28 -34.23
CA THR A 57 -10.65 -71.23 -33.80
C THR A 57 -11.16 -71.54 -32.41
N LEU A 58 -10.83 -70.69 -31.44
CA LEU A 58 -11.24 -70.84 -30.05
C LEU A 58 -12.17 -69.69 -29.64
N VAL A 59 -13.28 -70.03 -29.00
CA VAL A 59 -14.29 -69.06 -28.58
C VAL A 59 -14.59 -69.22 -27.09
N PHE A 60 -14.24 -68.22 -26.32
CA PHE A 60 -14.55 -68.18 -24.90
C PHE A 60 -15.96 -67.66 -24.65
N THR A 61 -16.72 -68.38 -23.82
CA THR A 61 -18.12 -68.09 -23.48
C THR A 61 -18.36 -68.11 -21.96
N GLY A 62 -17.28 -68.07 -21.17
CA GLY A 62 -17.38 -68.12 -19.70
C GLY A 62 -17.94 -66.84 -19.09
N ASN A 63 -18.35 -66.91 -17.82
CA ASN A 63 -18.87 -65.79 -17.02
C ASN A 63 -17.90 -65.32 -15.93
N SER A 64 -16.66 -65.83 -15.94
CA SER A 64 -15.62 -65.51 -14.97
C SER A 64 -14.27 -65.53 -15.69
N ASN A 65 -13.29 -64.77 -15.20
CA ASN A 65 -11.99 -64.66 -15.86
C ASN A 65 -11.36 -66.03 -16.12
N ALA A 66 -10.71 -66.18 -17.29
CA ALA A 66 -10.12 -67.44 -17.72
C ALA A 66 -8.81 -67.21 -18.48
N THR A 67 -8.03 -68.27 -18.63
CA THR A 67 -6.76 -68.25 -19.36
C THR A 67 -6.77 -69.28 -20.48
N ALA A 68 -6.42 -68.87 -21.70
CA ALA A 68 -6.15 -69.77 -22.80
C ALA A 68 -4.63 -69.84 -23.01
N THR A 69 -4.03 -70.98 -22.68
CA THR A 69 -2.57 -71.16 -22.73
C THR A 69 -2.16 -71.72 -24.08
N LEU A 70 -1.38 -70.96 -24.84
CA LEU A 70 -0.82 -71.37 -26.12
C LEU A 70 0.23 -72.47 -25.92
N PRO A 71 0.36 -73.40 -26.89
CA PRO A 71 1.39 -74.43 -26.83
C PRO A 71 2.79 -73.85 -27.04
N ASP A 72 3.82 -74.67 -26.83
CA ASP A 72 5.21 -74.30 -27.07
C ASP A 72 5.43 -73.92 -28.54
N ALA A 73 5.74 -72.64 -28.77
CA ALA A 73 5.97 -72.07 -30.09
C ALA A 73 7.14 -72.74 -30.85
N THR A 74 8.15 -73.27 -30.15
CA THR A 74 9.35 -73.88 -30.75
C THR A 74 9.02 -75.13 -31.55
N GLY A 75 8.00 -75.87 -31.14
CA GLY A 75 7.52 -77.07 -31.82
C GLY A 75 6.51 -76.80 -32.94
N CYS A 76 6.13 -75.54 -33.20
CA CYS A 76 5.02 -75.23 -34.11
C CYS A 76 5.17 -73.94 -34.92
N ALA A 77 6.38 -73.64 -35.42
CA ALA A 77 6.61 -72.49 -36.30
C ALA A 77 5.58 -72.40 -37.46
N GLY A 78 4.98 -71.22 -37.65
CA GLY A 78 3.94 -70.95 -38.64
C GLY A 78 2.52 -71.34 -38.23
N ARG A 79 2.31 -72.00 -37.09
CA ARG A 79 0.97 -72.38 -36.62
C ARG A 79 0.17 -71.16 -36.19
N THR A 80 -1.10 -71.10 -36.59
CA THR A 80 -2.02 -70.01 -36.26
C THR A 80 -3.19 -70.45 -35.39
N TYR A 81 -3.60 -69.57 -34.47
CA TYR A 81 -4.83 -69.70 -33.70
C TYR A 81 -5.61 -68.39 -33.70
N SER A 82 -6.91 -68.48 -33.97
CA SER A 82 -7.87 -67.37 -33.84
C SER A 82 -8.63 -67.54 -32.54
N ILE A 83 -8.49 -66.60 -31.60
CA ILE A 83 -9.05 -66.67 -30.25
C ILE A 83 -9.96 -65.48 -30.04
N LYS A 84 -11.20 -65.72 -29.61
CA LYS A 84 -12.21 -64.69 -29.37
C LYS A 84 -12.82 -64.79 -27.97
N ASN A 85 -12.97 -63.66 -27.30
CA ASN A 85 -13.87 -63.53 -26.16
C ASN A 85 -15.29 -63.22 -26.67
N ALA A 86 -16.17 -64.22 -26.61
CA ALA A 86 -17.59 -64.12 -26.95
C ALA A 86 -18.48 -64.31 -25.72
N SER A 87 -17.99 -63.96 -24.53
CA SER A 87 -18.81 -63.98 -23.32
C SER A 87 -20.02 -63.06 -23.48
N THR A 88 -21.17 -63.54 -22.99
CA THR A 88 -22.43 -62.80 -22.93
C THR A 88 -22.77 -62.36 -21.51
N ALA A 89 -21.81 -62.47 -20.58
CA ALA A 89 -21.98 -62.01 -19.20
C ALA A 89 -22.21 -60.49 -19.15
N GLY A 90 -22.98 -60.02 -18.16
CA GLY A 90 -23.30 -58.59 -18.02
C GLY A 90 -22.07 -57.70 -17.79
N ILE A 91 -21.03 -58.24 -17.14
CA ILE A 91 -19.68 -57.67 -17.11
C ILE A 91 -18.80 -58.67 -17.86
N THR A 92 -18.07 -58.21 -18.88
CA THR A 92 -17.25 -59.10 -19.69
C THR A 92 -16.08 -59.65 -18.85
N PRO A 93 -15.98 -60.96 -18.65
CA PRO A 93 -14.85 -61.55 -17.98
C PRO A 93 -13.60 -61.45 -18.85
N VAL A 94 -12.48 -61.19 -18.22
CA VAL A 94 -11.18 -61.09 -18.89
C VAL A 94 -10.74 -62.49 -19.32
N LEU A 95 -10.54 -62.67 -20.63
CA LEU A 95 -9.82 -63.81 -21.15
C LEU A 95 -8.37 -63.41 -21.40
N THR A 96 -7.43 -64.05 -20.71
CA THR A 96 -6.00 -63.86 -20.95
C THR A 96 -5.48 -64.95 -21.87
N VAL A 97 -4.95 -64.57 -23.03
CA VAL A 97 -4.20 -65.49 -23.90
C VAL A 97 -2.74 -65.50 -23.48
N MET A 98 -2.27 -66.62 -22.96
CA MET A 98 -0.94 -66.75 -22.37
C MET A 98 -0.01 -67.59 -23.24
N PRO A 99 1.25 -67.20 -23.46
CA PRO A 99 2.26 -68.11 -23.99
C PRO A 99 2.64 -69.20 -22.98
N SER A 100 3.20 -70.32 -23.45
CA SER A 100 3.80 -71.32 -22.55
C SER A 100 5.04 -70.76 -21.84
N SER A 101 5.37 -71.28 -20.66
CA SER A 101 6.25 -70.65 -19.65
C SER A 101 7.72 -70.52 -20.07
N SER A 102 7.98 -69.45 -20.83
CA SER A 102 9.23 -68.72 -21.11
C SER A 102 9.13 -67.92 -22.42
N GLN A 103 8.02 -68.07 -23.15
CA GLN A 103 7.76 -67.43 -24.43
C GLN A 103 6.99 -66.12 -24.26
N THR A 104 6.93 -65.33 -25.33
CA THR A 104 6.20 -64.07 -25.38
C THR A 104 5.23 -64.05 -26.54
N ILE A 105 4.21 -63.19 -26.46
CA ILE A 105 3.39 -62.76 -27.59
C ILE A 105 3.85 -61.34 -27.96
N ASP A 106 4.53 -61.15 -29.09
CA ASP A 106 5.14 -59.85 -29.49
C ASP A 106 5.96 -59.17 -28.38
N GLY A 107 6.79 -59.96 -27.67
CA GLY A 107 7.60 -59.47 -26.55
C GLY A 107 6.86 -59.34 -25.22
N CYS A 108 5.52 -59.47 -25.18
CA CYS A 108 4.73 -59.51 -23.96
C CYS A 108 4.74 -60.90 -23.32
N SER A 109 5.24 -61.01 -22.08
CA SER A 109 5.25 -62.26 -21.30
C SER A 109 4.03 -62.42 -20.38
N THR A 110 3.26 -61.35 -20.15
CA THR A 110 2.09 -61.33 -19.26
C THR A 110 0.78 -61.74 -19.96
N GLY A 111 0.86 -62.12 -21.24
CA GLY A 111 -0.28 -62.51 -22.06
C GLY A 111 -1.03 -61.33 -22.67
N TRP A 112 -1.89 -61.64 -23.62
CA TRP A 112 -2.76 -60.69 -24.31
C TRP A 112 -4.15 -60.72 -23.68
N LEU A 113 -4.70 -59.55 -23.34
CA LEU A 113 -6.01 -59.45 -22.71
C LEU A 113 -7.10 -59.29 -23.78
N LEU A 114 -8.17 -60.06 -23.61
CA LEU A 114 -9.44 -59.89 -24.29
C LEU A 114 -10.46 -59.59 -23.19
N ASP A 115 -10.56 -58.31 -22.80
CA ASP A 115 -11.30 -57.84 -21.64
C ASP A 115 -12.64 -57.17 -22.00
N SER A 116 -12.88 -56.99 -23.29
CA SER A 116 -14.11 -56.38 -23.81
C SER A 116 -14.90 -57.35 -24.70
N PRO A 117 -16.24 -57.18 -24.83
CA PRO A 117 -17.06 -58.11 -25.61
C PRO A 117 -16.62 -58.16 -27.07
N ASN A 118 -16.52 -59.36 -27.63
CA ASN A 118 -16.14 -59.64 -29.02
C ASN A 118 -14.70 -59.31 -29.42
N GLU A 119 -13.82 -59.02 -28.46
CA GLU A 119 -12.40 -58.93 -28.73
C GLU A 119 -11.83 -60.28 -29.16
N ALA A 120 -10.93 -60.23 -30.14
CA ALA A 120 -10.27 -61.39 -30.72
C ALA A 120 -8.86 -61.05 -31.20
N ILE A 121 -8.03 -62.07 -31.20
CA ILE A 121 -6.69 -62.05 -31.77
C ILE A 121 -6.49 -63.27 -32.65
N THR A 122 -5.69 -63.11 -33.70
CA THR A 122 -5.04 -64.21 -34.38
C THR A 122 -3.57 -64.19 -34.00
N VAL A 123 -3.09 -65.28 -33.43
CA VAL A 123 -1.68 -65.44 -33.09
C VAL A 123 -1.01 -66.41 -34.04
N ILE A 124 0.25 -66.17 -34.36
CA ILE A 124 1.10 -67.05 -35.17
C ILE A 124 2.40 -67.36 -34.42
N SER A 125 2.82 -68.61 -34.41
CA SER A 125 4.14 -68.97 -33.88
C SER A 125 5.23 -68.61 -34.90
N ASN A 126 6.32 -67.99 -34.45
CA ASN A 126 7.50 -67.75 -35.26
C ASN A 126 8.62 -68.78 -35.04
N GLY A 127 8.35 -69.85 -34.27
CA GLY A 127 9.34 -70.89 -33.92
C GLY A 127 10.20 -70.56 -32.70
N ASN A 128 10.02 -69.40 -32.07
CA ASN A 128 10.66 -69.02 -30.80
C ASN A 128 9.62 -68.54 -29.77
N GLY A 129 8.64 -67.77 -30.22
CA GLY A 129 7.49 -67.30 -29.46
C GLY A 129 6.29 -67.08 -30.36
N TRP A 130 5.28 -66.39 -29.84
CA TRP A 130 4.05 -66.07 -30.54
C TRP A 130 4.07 -64.60 -31.00
N MET A 131 3.40 -64.31 -32.10
CA MET A 131 3.22 -62.96 -32.64
C MET A 131 1.75 -62.72 -32.93
N ILE A 132 1.27 -61.48 -32.79
CA ILE A 132 -0.07 -61.11 -33.23
C ILE A 132 -0.05 -60.96 -34.76
N ALA A 133 -0.74 -61.85 -35.46
CA ALA A 133 -0.94 -61.78 -36.90
C ALA A 133 -2.08 -60.82 -37.27
N SER A 134 -3.10 -60.72 -36.41
CA SER A 134 -4.18 -59.73 -36.51
C SER A 134 -4.90 -59.59 -35.18
N ASN A 135 -5.47 -58.42 -34.89
CA ASN A 135 -6.29 -58.20 -33.70
C ASN A 135 -7.47 -57.27 -34.01
N ASN A 136 -8.55 -57.43 -33.25
CA ASN A 136 -9.56 -56.40 -33.02
C ASN A 136 -9.77 -56.14 -31.52
N ALA A 137 -9.02 -56.85 -30.67
CA ALA A 137 -8.79 -56.46 -29.31
C ALA A 137 -8.13 -55.08 -29.30
N THR A 138 -8.62 -54.18 -28.46
CA THR A 138 -7.84 -52.98 -28.15
C THR A 138 -6.47 -53.43 -27.66
N ASP A 139 -5.41 -52.85 -28.23
CA ASP A 139 -4.11 -52.93 -27.60
C ASP A 139 -4.32 -52.47 -26.14
N PRO A 140 -3.85 -53.22 -25.12
CA PRO A 140 -3.83 -52.73 -23.74
C PRO A 140 -3.16 -51.36 -23.57
N ALA A 141 -2.59 -50.76 -24.63
CA ALA A 141 -2.38 -49.33 -24.79
C ALA A 141 -3.69 -48.52 -24.71
N VAL A 142 -4.19 -48.38 -23.48
CA VAL A 142 -4.92 -47.21 -22.97
C VAL A 142 -4.49 -45.98 -23.77
N SER A 143 -5.45 -45.15 -24.25
CA SER A 143 -5.16 -43.77 -24.69
C SER A 143 -4.74 -42.91 -23.50
N SER A 144 -3.71 -43.37 -22.80
CA SER A 144 -2.99 -42.63 -21.79
C SER A 144 -2.50 -41.36 -22.45
N TRP A 145 -2.39 -40.32 -21.64
CA TRP A 145 -1.50 -39.24 -22.02
C TRP A 145 -0.09 -39.81 -22.10
N LEU A 146 0.49 -39.81 -23.31
CA LEU A 146 1.87 -40.17 -23.56
C LEU A 146 2.78 -39.18 -22.82
N THR A 147 3.97 -39.60 -22.41
CA THR A 147 4.90 -38.77 -21.63
C THR A 147 5.36 -37.51 -22.38
N ASP A 148 5.38 -37.57 -23.71
CA ASP A 148 5.73 -36.45 -24.60
C ASP A 148 4.49 -35.69 -25.11
N GLY A 149 3.31 -36.03 -24.60
CA GLY A 149 2.03 -35.45 -24.99
C GLY A 149 1.36 -36.16 -26.17
N ASN A 150 0.08 -35.87 -26.37
CA ASN A 150 -0.75 -36.44 -27.44
C ASN A 150 -1.09 -35.37 -28.48
N ALA A 151 -1.15 -35.75 -29.77
CA ALA A 151 -1.76 -34.90 -30.80
C ALA A 151 -3.29 -34.93 -30.66
N LEU A 152 -3.94 -33.76 -30.58
CA LEU A 152 -5.38 -33.65 -30.32
C LEU A 152 -6.12 -33.06 -31.52
N SER A 153 -7.25 -33.67 -31.91
CA SER A 153 -8.16 -33.20 -32.97
C SER A 153 -9.49 -32.64 -32.45
N ASN A 154 -9.71 -32.68 -31.14
CA ASN A 154 -10.84 -32.09 -30.41
C ASN A 154 -10.45 -31.91 -28.93
N THR A 155 -11.31 -31.27 -28.13
CA THR A 155 -11.09 -31.08 -26.69
C THR A 155 -11.07 -32.42 -25.95
N LYS A 156 -9.87 -32.90 -25.59
CA LYS A 156 -9.67 -34.00 -24.64
C LYS A 156 -9.40 -33.45 -23.24
N ARG A 157 -9.70 -34.25 -22.22
CA ARG A 157 -9.56 -33.87 -20.81
C ARG A 157 -8.40 -34.66 -20.19
N LEU A 158 -7.60 -34.00 -19.36
CA LEU A 158 -6.63 -34.62 -18.45
C LEU A 158 -7.12 -34.34 -17.03
N GLY A 159 -7.38 -35.38 -16.24
CA GLY A 159 -7.79 -35.22 -14.85
C GLY A 159 -8.50 -36.43 -14.25
N THR A 160 -9.04 -36.23 -13.05
CA THR A 160 -9.84 -37.20 -12.32
C THR A 160 -11.34 -37.03 -12.64
N THR A 161 -12.10 -38.12 -12.60
CA THR A 161 -13.57 -38.12 -12.82
C THR A 161 -14.36 -38.42 -11.56
N ASN A 162 -13.68 -38.58 -10.42
CA ASN A 162 -14.22 -38.83 -9.10
C ASN A 162 -13.77 -37.71 -8.12
N ASN A 163 -14.22 -37.76 -6.87
CA ASN A 163 -13.94 -36.72 -5.86
C ASN A 163 -12.53 -36.83 -5.27
N PHE A 164 -11.52 -36.92 -6.13
CA PHE A 164 -10.11 -36.97 -5.78
C PHE A 164 -9.35 -35.88 -6.52
N ALA A 165 -8.37 -35.28 -5.84
CA ALA A 165 -7.49 -34.29 -6.42
C ALA A 165 -6.62 -34.86 -7.55
N LEU A 166 -6.16 -34.00 -8.45
CA LEU A 166 -5.19 -34.29 -9.51
C LEU A 166 -3.80 -33.74 -9.13
N PRO A 167 -2.88 -34.58 -8.60
CA PRO A 167 -1.53 -34.15 -8.24
C PRO A 167 -0.58 -34.18 -9.44
N PHE A 168 0.35 -33.23 -9.46
CA PHE A 168 1.52 -33.18 -10.36
C PHE A 168 2.78 -33.42 -9.52
N ILE A 169 3.48 -34.51 -9.80
CA ILE A 169 4.61 -35.00 -9.01
C ILE A 169 5.93 -34.89 -9.78
N THR A 170 7.00 -34.54 -9.08
CA THR A 170 8.38 -34.69 -9.59
C THR A 170 9.27 -35.25 -8.50
N ASN A 171 10.10 -36.24 -8.83
CA ASN A 171 10.92 -36.97 -7.87
C ASN A 171 10.11 -37.52 -6.67
N GLY A 172 8.90 -38.03 -6.94
CA GLY A 172 7.99 -38.55 -5.90
C GLY A 172 7.34 -37.50 -4.98
N ILE A 173 7.62 -36.20 -5.19
CA ILE A 173 7.06 -35.10 -4.38
C ILE A 173 5.97 -34.38 -5.17
N GLU A 174 4.80 -34.20 -4.56
CA GLU A 174 3.72 -33.37 -5.11
C GLU A 174 4.15 -31.89 -5.14
N ARG A 175 4.13 -31.29 -6.34
CA ARG A 175 4.52 -29.89 -6.57
C ARG A 175 3.31 -28.99 -6.78
N MET A 176 2.29 -29.51 -7.46
CA MET A 176 1.07 -28.80 -7.78
C MET A 176 -0.11 -29.76 -7.71
N ARG A 177 -1.29 -29.25 -7.42
CA ARG A 177 -2.53 -30.03 -7.40
C ARG A 177 -3.69 -29.19 -7.89
N ILE A 178 -4.64 -29.82 -8.58
CA ILE A 178 -6.03 -29.35 -8.64
C ILE A 178 -6.80 -30.15 -7.59
N THR A 179 -7.28 -29.49 -6.55
CA THR A 179 -8.10 -30.11 -5.48
C THR A 179 -9.40 -30.67 -6.04
N GLU A 180 -10.05 -31.56 -5.31
CA GLU A 180 -11.38 -32.10 -5.62
C GLU A 180 -12.45 -31.00 -5.75
N ASN A 181 -12.22 -29.83 -5.14
CA ASN A 181 -13.08 -28.66 -5.24
C ASN A 181 -12.64 -27.65 -6.33
N GLY A 182 -11.69 -28.02 -7.20
CA GLY A 182 -11.27 -27.21 -8.36
C GLY A 182 -10.25 -26.10 -8.08
N LYS A 183 -9.78 -25.94 -6.83
CA LYS A 183 -8.71 -24.99 -6.48
C LYS A 183 -7.34 -25.53 -6.90
N VAL A 184 -6.45 -24.65 -7.33
CA VAL A 184 -5.06 -24.95 -7.68
C VAL A 184 -4.14 -24.65 -6.50
N GLY A 185 -3.44 -25.65 -5.99
CA GLY A 185 -2.37 -25.49 -5.00
C GLY A 185 -1.01 -25.70 -5.64
N ILE A 186 -0.06 -24.80 -5.41
CA ILE A 186 1.36 -24.99 -5.74
C ILE A 186 2.11 -25.03 -4.41
N GLY A 187 2.73 -26.17 -4.10
CA GLY A 187 3.36 -26.40 -2.79
C GLY A 187 2.37 -26.56 -1.62
N SER A 188 1.06 -26.62 -1.87
CA SER A 188 0.03 -26.82 -0.83
C SER A 188 -1.04 -27.82 -1.27
N ALA A 189 -1.27 -28.84 -0.45
CA ALA A 189 -2.38 -29.79 -0.65
C ALA A 189 -3.75 -29.19 -0.26
N ASN A 190 -3.75 -28.14 0.57
CA ASN A 190 -4.94 -27.47 1.11
C ASN A 190 -4.97 -26.01 0.62
N ALA A 191 -5.42 -25.80 -0.62
CA ALA A 191 -5.50 -24.47 -1.21
C ALA A 191 -6.58 -23.61 -0.52
N ALA A 192 -6.18 -22.48 0.06
CA ALA A 192 -7.10 -21.57 0.75
C ALA A 192 -8.00 -20.82 -0.24
N THR A 193 -7.44 -20.42 -1.39
CA THR A 193 -8.13 -19.74 -2.50
C THR A 193 -7.99 -20.51 -3.82
N GLU A 194 -8.60 -20.01 -4.89
CA GLU A 194 -8.64 -20.60 -6.23
C GLU A 194 -7.25 -20.91 -6.79
N LEU A 195 -6.26 -20.06 -6.52
CA LEU A 195 -4.84 -20.34 -6.70
C LEU A 195 -4.09 -20.03 -5.41
N HIS A 196 -3.45 -21.03 -4.81
CA HIS A 196 -2.65 -20.86 -3.60
C HIS A 196 -1.21 -21.34 -3.85
N ILE A 197 -0.27 -20.39 -3.78
CA ILE A 197 1.17 -20.67 -3.84
C ILE A 197 1.69 -20.67 -2.40
N LEU A 198 2.22 -21.81 -1.95
CA LEU A 198 2.89 -21.95 -0.67
C LEU A 198 4.38 -22.23 -0.91
N SER A 199 5.23 -21.34 -0.41
CA SER A 199 6.68 -21.51 -0.45
C SER A 199 7.24 -21.61 0.96
N GLY A 200 7.76 -22.78 1.32
CA GLY A 200 8.30 -23.06 2.67
C GLY A 200 7.72 -24.35 3.27
N ILE A 201 8.06 -24.61 4.53
CA ILE A 201 7.68 -25.84 5.25
C ILE A 201 6.47 -25.67 6.17
N SER A 202 6.03 -24.44 6.43
CA SER A 202 4.90 -24.19 7.35
C SER A 202 3.59 -24.14 6.58
N ALA A 203 2.53 -24.70 7.15
CA ALA A 203 1.19 -24.57 6.61
C ALA A 203 0.70 -23.11 6.68
N SER A 204 -0.14 -22.71 5.73
CA SER A 204 -0.81 -21.40 5.79
C SER A 204 -1.76 -21.34 6.99
N GLY A 205 -1.73 -20.23 7.73
CA GLY A 205 -2.66 -19.96 8.83
C GLY A 205 -4.05 -19.46 8.39
N ILE A 206 -4.29 -19.32 7.08
CA ILE A 206 -5.57 -18.83 6.55
C ILE A 206 -6.62 -19.94 6.66
N THR A 207 -7.53 -19.80 7.63
CA THR A 207 -8.68 -20.71 7.82
C THR A 207 -9.95 -20.16 7.19
N ASN A 208 -10.09 -18.83 7.16
CA ASN A 208 -11.17 -18.12 6.49
C ASN A 208 -10.55 -17.14 5.49
N THR A 209 -10.95 -17.23 4.22
CA THR A 209 -10.45 -16.32 3.18
C THR A 209 -11.39 -15.15 2.95
N TYR A 210 -10.85 -13.93 2.93
CA TYR A 210 -11.53 -12.72 2.48
C TYR A 210 -11.20 -12.39 1.01
N VAL A 211 -10.36 -13.20 0.37
CA VAL A 211 -9.92 -13.02 -1.02
C VAL A 211 -10.36 -14.25 -1.84
N LYS A 212 -10.91 -13.99 -3.02
CA LYS A 212 -11.07 -15.00 -4.07
C LYS A 212 -10.04 -14.72 -5.16
N GLY A 213 -9.26 -15.73 -5.54
CA GLY A 213 -8.18 -15.63 -6.52
C GLY A 213 -6.86 -16.17 -5.99
N LEU A 214 -5.85 -15.31 -5.91
CA LEU A 214 -4.46 -15.69 -5.60
C LEU A 214 -4.10 -15.46 -4.13
N THR A 215 -3.57 -16.50 -3.50
CA THR A 215 -2.88 -16.43 -2.20
C THR A 215 -1.42 -16.80 -2.39
N ILE A 216 -0.51 -16.03 -1.80
CA ILE A 216 0.91 -16.37 -1.69
C ILE A 216 1.25 -16.44 -0.21
N SER A 217 1.56 -17.63 0.28
CA SER A 217 1.98 -17.87 1.65
C SER A 217 3.46 -18.29 1.65
N SER A 218 4.25 -17.73 2.55
CA SER A 218 5.60 -18.24 2.80
C SER A 218 6.07 -17.92 4.20
N ASN A 219 7.12 -18.61 4.64
CA ASN A 219 7.84 -18.24 5.86
C ASN A 219 8.66 -16.96 5.58
N GLY A 220 8.57 -15.98 6.46
CA GLY A 220 9.48 -14.84 6.45
C GLY A 220 10.78 -15.22 7.16
N THR A 221 11.91 -15.13 6.46
CA THR A 221 13.21 -14.96 7.13
C THR A 221 13.33 -13.48 7.51
N GLY A 222 13.68 -13.16 8.77
CA GLY A 222 13.74 -11.78 9.25
C GLY A 222 14.51 -10.84 8.31
N GLY A 223 14.08 -9.58 8.22
CA GLY A 223 14.60 -8.59 7.28
C GLY A 223 13.55 -8.19 6.24
N PHE A 224 13.96 -7.97 4.98
CA PHE A 224 13.09 -7.50 3.88
C PHE A 224 12.49 -8.64 3.02
N ALA A 225 12.58 -9.88 3.48
CA ALA A 225 12.09 -11.05 2.75
C ALA A 225 10.63 -11.36 3.12
N GLY A 226 9.91 -11.97 2.19
CA GLY A 226 8.56 -12.46 2.40
C GLY A 226 7.80 -12.65 1.09
N PRO A 227 6.55 -13.12 1.15
CA PRO A 227 5.76 -13.41 -0.03
C PRO A 227 5.44 -12.12 -0.80
N GLY A 228 5.53 -12.18 -2.12
CA GLY A 228 5.38 -10.99 -2.96
C GLY A 228 5.56 -11.24 -4.44
N PHE A 229 5.72 -10.15 -5.19
CA PHE A 229 5.87 -10.10 -6.63
C PHE A 229 7.12 -9.30 -7.01
N TYR A 230 7.76 -9.73 -8.09
CA TYR A 230 8.71 -8.92 -8.84
C TYR A 230 8.03 -8.46 -10.13
N PHE A 231 8.12 -7.17 -10.40
CA PHE A 231 7.75 -6.57 -11.68
C PHE A 231 9.04 -6.21 -12.40
N GLU A 232 9.29 -6.87 -13.53
CA GLU A 232 10.47 -6.66 -14.35
C GLU A 232 10.11 -5.92 -15.64
N ASN A 233 10.89 -4.89 -15.96
CA ASN A 233 10.96 -4.34 -17.29
C ASN A 233 12.37 -4.59 -17.85
N THR A 234 12.51 -5.59 -18.71
CA THR A 234 13.80 -6.02 -19.29
C THR A 234 14.45 -4.96 -20.17
N ASP A 235 13.65 -4.04 -20.72
CA ASP A 235 14.12 -2.96 -21.60
C ASP A 235 14.74 -1.79 -20.82
N ASN A 236 14.53 -1.73 -19.50
CA ASN A 236 15.15 -0.69 -18.68
C ASN A 236 16.69 -0.86 -18.61
N PRO A 237 17.42 0.27 -18.43
CA PRO A 237 18.86 0.23 -18.18
C PRO A 237 19.23 -0.68 -17.00
N VAL A 238 20.43 -1.24 -17.06
CA VAL A 238 20.99 -2.07 -15.99
C VAL A 238 20.95 -1.30 -14.65
N GLY A 239 20.43 -1.96 -13.61
CA GLY A 239 20.23 -1.44 -12.26
C GLY A 239 18.85 -0.82 -12.03
N LYS A 240 17.94 -0.85 -13.01
CA LYS A 240 16.58 -0.26 -12.93
C LYS A 240 15.48 -1.17 -13.45
N ARG A 241 15.75 -2.47 -13.61
CA ARG A 241 14.80 -3.40 -14.25
C ARG A 241 13.74 -3.91 -13.30
N LEU A 242 14.07 -4.07 -12.03
CA LEU A 242 13.22 -4.74 -11.06
C LEU A 242 12.62 -3.78 -10.03
N PHE A 243 11.30 -3.94 -9.87
CA PHE A 243 10.53 -3.38 -8.77
C PHE A 243 9.86 -4.50 -7.98
N LYS A 244 9.94 -4.45 -6.66
CA LYS A 244 9.47 -5.51 -5.76
C LYS A 244 8.36 -5.00 -4.86
N LEU A 245 7.29 -5.81 -4.76
CA LEU A 245 6.20 -5.65 -3.79
C LEU A 245 6.11 -6.89 -2.93
N ASN A 246 6.30 -6.78 -1.61
CA ASN A 246 6.17 -7.94 -0.74
C ASN A 246 5.65 -7.60 0.65
N TYR A 247 4.95 -8.56 1.25
CA TYR A 247 4.66 -8.53 2.67
C TYR A 247 5.91 -8.96 3.43
N THR A 248 6.35 -8.13 4.37
CA THR A 248 7.61 -8.28 5.09
C THR A 248 7.33 -8.42 6.57
N ALA A 249 7.91 -9.45 7.20
CA ALA A 249 8.02 -9.56 8.64
C ALA A 249 9.42 -9.09 9.03
N ASN A 250 9.57 -7.81 9.32
CA ASN A 250 10.81 -7.30 9.87
C ASN A 250 10.91 -7.76 11.35
N ALA A 251 12.11 -7.87 11.91
CA ALA A 251 12.32 -8.32 13.30
C ALA A 251 11.73 -7.36 14.37
N GLY A 252 10.99 -6.33 13.94
CA GLY A 252 10.25 -5.39 14.78
C GLY A 252 8.79 -5.83 15.05
N PRO A 253 8.05 -5.05 15.84
CA PRO A 253 6.71 -5.41 16.30
C PRO A 253 5.60 -5.29 15.24
N ASP A 254 5.89 -4.74 14.05
CA ASP A 254 4.89 -4.43 13.02
C ASP A 254 5.34 -4.96 11.66
N ALA A 255 4.50 -5.76 11.02
CA ALA A 255 4.72 -6.27 9.66
C ALA A 255 4.16 -5.27 8.65
N TYR A 256 4.65 -5.30 7.41
CA TYR A 256 4.23 -4.29 6.43
C TYR A 256 4.34 -4.77 4.98
N VAL A 257 3.52 -4.17 4.13
CA VAL A 257 3.71 -4.25 2.67
C VAL A 257 4.75 -3.21 2.30
N ASN A 258 5.79 -3.64 1.57
CA ASN A 258 6.87 -2.77 1.16
C ASN A 258 6.97 -2.67 -0.36
N PHE A 259 7.31 -1.48 -0.82
CA PHE A 259 7.58 -1.11 -2.20
C PHE A 259 9.08 -0.80 -2.29
N GLN A 260 9.82 -1.59 -3.07
CA GLN A 260 11.29 -1.53 -3.09
C GLN A 260 11.84 -1.53 -4.51
N ALA A 261 12.95 -0.81 -4.70
CA ALA A 261 13.85 -1.05 -5.83
C ALA A 261 14.95 -2.02 -5.39
N VAL A 262 15.17 -3.06 -6.18
CA VAL A 262 16.18 -4.09 -5.95
C VAL A 262 17.13 -4.13 -7.15
N SER A 263 18.29 -4.78 -6.99
CA SER A 263 19.17 -5.09 -8.11
C SER A 263 18.43 -5.91 -9.17
N ASP A 264 18.88 -5.86 -10.43
CA ASP A 264 18.24 -6.54 -11.57
C ASP A 264 18.16 -8.07 -11.42
N ASN A 265 18.91 -8.66 -10.50
CA ASN A 265 18.85 -10.09 -10.17
C ASN A 265 18.12 -10.38 -8.85
N GLY A 266 17.50 -9.36 -8.23
CA GLY A 266 16.77 -9.45 -6.97
C GLY A 266 17.62 -9.73 -5.73
N ALA A 267 18.95 -9.77 -5.85
CA ALA A 267 19.85 -10.21 -4.78
C ALA A 267 20.13 -9.15 -3.70
N SER A 268 20.01 -7.85 -4.00
CA SER A 268 20.28 -6.78 -3.05
C SER A 268 19.28 -5.62 -3.16
N ASN A 269 19.03 -4.94 -2.05
CA ASN A 269 18.19 -3.74 -2.04
C ASN A 269 19.00 -2.53 -2.56
N ILE A 270 18.40 -1.75 -3.48
CA ILE A 270 18.95 -0.47 -3.93
C ILE A 270 18.26 0.67 -3.15
N ASN A 271 16.94 0.59 -3.01
CA ASN A 271 16.15 1.50 -2.19
C ASN A 271 15.15 0.69 -1.36
N ALA A 272 15.51 0.45 -0.10
CA ALA A 272 14.85 -0.54 0.74
C ALA A 272 13.46 -0.14 1.23
N ASN A 273 13.06 1.14 1.20
CA ASN A 273 11.74 1.57 1.65
C ASN A 273 11.27 2.76 0.80
N ILE A 274 10.81 2.52 -0.43
CA ILE A 274 10.20 3.60 -1.23
C ILE A 274 8.87 4.00 -0.59
N LEU A 275 8.04 3.00 -0.30
CA LEU A 275 6.77 3.13 0.41
C LEU A 275 6.58 1.91 1.30
N ALA A 276 6.29 2.13 2.58
CA ALA A 276 5.93 1.09 3.53
C ALA A 276 4.51 1.35 4.04
N VAL A 277 3.66 0.33 3.95
CA VAL A 277 2.30 0.34 4.54
C VAL A 277 2.27 -0.69 5.65
N MET A 278 2.30 -0.20 6.89
CA MET A 278 2.32 -0.99 8.10
C MET A 278 0.97 -1.67 8.35
N HIS A 279 0.99 -2.85 8.96
CA HIS A 279 -0.22 -3.55 9.38
C HIS A 279 -1.02 -2.72 10.38
N SER A 280 -0.36 -1.90 11.21
CA SER A 280 -1.01 -0.91 12.09
C SER A 280 -1.67 0.30 11.37
N GLY A 281 -1.60 0.35 10.03
CA GLY A 281 -2.15 1.42 9.20
C GLY A 281 -1.29 2.69 9.13
N ARG A 282 -0.01 2.61 9.54
CA ARG A 282 0.97 3.69 9.33
C ARG A 282 1.54 3.61 7.92
N VAL A 283 1.87 4.76 7.36
CA VAL A 283 2.44 4.87 6.01
C VAL A 283 3.75 5.65 6.07
N GLY A 284 4.82 5.04 5.59
CA GLY A 284 6.14 5.64 5.51
C GLY A 284 6.59 5.78 4.05
N VAL A 285 7.08 6.95 3.66
CA VAL A 285 7.70 7.20 2.36
C VAL A 285 9.18 7.44 2.58
N GLY A 286 10.04 6.64 1.96
CA GLY A 286 11.49 6.67 2.20
C GLY A 286 11.95 5.94 3.48
N THR A 287 11.01 5.53 4.35
CA THR A 287 11.31 4.88 5.63
C THR A 287 10.25 3.87 6.05
N ALA A 288 10.65 2.92 6.87
CA ALA A 288 9.79 2.00 7.62
C ALA A 288 10.04 2.10 9.14
N VAL A 289 10.78 3.13 9.57
CA VAL A 289 11.12 3.38 10.97
C VAL A 289 10.34 4.60 11.43
N PHE A 290 9.55 4.42 12.47
CA PHE A 290 8.70 5.44 13.09
C PHE A 290 9.18 5.76 14.49
N ASN A 291 8.70 6.86 15.08
CA ASN A 291 8.97 7.15 16.48
C ASN A 291 8.47 6.00 17.38
N GLY A 292 9.31 5.52 18.30
CA GLY A 292 8.99 4.36 19.14
C GLY A 292 7.93 4.60 20.21
N ALA A 293 7.79 5.85 20.69
CA ALA A 293 6.83 6.22 21.74
C ALA A 293 5.56 6.85 21.16
N ASN A 294 5.72 7.75 20.18
CA ASN A 294 4.65 8.52 19.56
C ASN A 294 4.69 8.34 18.03
N PRO A 295 4.42 7.13 17.52
CA PRO A 295 4.60 6.83 16.10
C PRO A 295 3.63 7.61 15.22
N GLU A 296 4.16 8.18 14.15
CA GLU A 296 3.44 8.94 13.15
C GLU A 296 2.51 8.01 12.35
N LYS A 297 1.34 8.51 11.94
CA LYS A 297 0.48 7.80 10.99
C LYS A 297 0.97 7.94 9.56
N PHE A 298 1.56 9.08 9.22
CA PHE A 298 2.19 9.33 7.93
C PHE A 298 3.55 9.98 8.17
N LEU A 299 4.61 9.35 7.65
CA LEU A 299 5.98 9.84 7.76
C LEU A 299 6.61 9.90 6.37
N VAL A 300 7.20 11.04 6.04
CA VAL A 300 7.99 11.23 4.82
C VAL A 300 9.42 11.55 5.26
N ASP A 301 10.34 10.63 4.97
CA ASP A 301 11.75 10.78 5.29
C ASP A 301 12.57 10.67 4.00
N ALA A 302 13.13 11.81 3.57
CA ALA A 302 13.96 11.85 2.38
C ALA A 302 15.43 11.52 2.65
N GLY A 303 15.82 11.34 3.92
CA GLY A 303 17.23 11.27 4.33
C GLY A 303 18.04 12.48 3.84
N SER A 304 19.28 12.24 3.42
CA SER A 304 20.09 13.24 2.72
C SER A 304 19.58 13.41 1.28
N THR A 305 19.04 14.59 0.96
CA THR A 305 18.43 14.87 -0.34
C THR A 305 18.96 16.17 -0.96
N PRO A 306 19.16 16.24 -2.29
CA PRO A 306 19.44 17.50 -2.99
C PRO A 306 18.18 18.36 -3.20
N SER A 307 17.00 17.87 -2.83
CA SER A 307 15.75 18.62 -2.93
C SER A 307 15.61 19.60 -1.77
N PHE A 308 15.17 20.82 -2.08
CA PHE A 308 14.74 21.79 -1.06
C PHE A 308 13.29 21.55 -0.58
N ASN A 309 12.52 20.69 -1.27
CA ASN A 309 11.12 20.40 -0.94
C ASN A 309 10.98 18.95 -0.50
N LEU A 310 10.47 18.73 0.72
CA LEU A 310 10.10 17.41 1.22
C LEU A 310 8.70 16.98 0.73
N ILE A 311 7.71 17.88 0.81
CA ILE A 311 6.31 17.65 0.39
C ILE A 311 5.86 18.84 -0.46
N GLY A 312 5.14 18.58 -1.56
CA GLY A 312 4.54 19.61 -2.40
C GLY A 312 3.06 19.34 -2.70
N GLY A 313 2.18 20.26 -2.33
CA GLY A 313 0.76 20.26 -2.70
C GLY A 313 0.47 21.26 -3.83
N ARG A 314 -0.30 20.86 -4.85
CA ARG A 314 -0.69 21.72 -5.98
C ARG A 314 -2.15 21.45 -6.38
N GLY A 315 -2.88 22.50 -6.71
CA GLY A 315 -4.27 22.44 -7.19
C GLY A 315 -4.66 23.73 -7.90
N SER A 316 -5.68 23.69 -8.75
CA SER A 316 -6.18 24.85 -9.51
C SER A 316 -7.68 25.00 -9.30
N ILE A 317 -8.07 26.00 -8.50
CA ILE A 317 -9.45 26.21 -8.04
C ILE A 317 -9.63 27.72 -7.78
N ASN A 318 -10.76 28.29 -8.21
CA ASN A 318 -11.15 29.67 -7.88
C ASN A 318 -11.89 29.74 -6.53
N ASN A 319 -11.28 29.18 -5.50
CA ASN A 319 -11.74 29.12 -4.11
C ASN A 319 -10.56 28.65 -3.22
N TYR A 320 -10.80 28.34 -1.94
CA TYR A 320 -9.75 27.91 -1.02
C TYR A 320 -9.17 26.53 -1.38
N LEU A 321 -7.83 26.45 -1.37
CA LEU A 321 -7.05 25.21 -1.36
C LEU A 321 -6.25 25.19 -0.05
N GLN A 322 -6.41 24.17 0.79
CA GLN A 322 -5.95 24.21 2.18
C GLN A 322 -5.22 22.92 2.58
N LEU A 323 -4.27 23.06 3.51
CA LEU A 323 -3.83 21.99 4.39
C LEU A 323 -4.74 22.03 5.63
N TYR A 324 -5.59 21.02 5.79
CA TYR A 324 -6.57 20.96 6.88
C TYR A 324 -6.09 20.03 8.00
N ILE A 325 -5.87 20.60 9.18
CA ILE A 325 -5.49 19.86 10.40
C ILE A 325 -6.48 20.24 11.51
N GLN A 326 -7.15 19.24 12.06
CA GLN A 326 -8.05 19.41 13.20
C GLN A 326 -7.80 18.31 14.23
N ASN A 327 -7.61 18.72 15.47
CA ASN A 327 -7.71 17.86 16.63
C ASN A 327 -9.17 17.86 17.12
N ASN A 328 -9.87 16.74 16.92
CA ASN A 328 -11.28 16.61 17.29
C ASN A 328 -11.51 16.51 18.81
N SER A 329 -10.45 16.40 19.61
CA SER A 329 -10.55 16.36 21.07
C SER A 329 -10.95 17.72 21.63
N SER A 330 -11.98 17.74 22.49
CA SER A 330 -12.33 18.87 23.34
C SER A 330 -11.62 18.86 24.69
N GLY A 331 -10.55 18.04 24.83
CA GLY A 331 -9.80 17.92 26.08
C GLY A 331 -9.13 19.23 26.52
N THR A 332 -8.83 19.33 27.81
CA THR A 332 -8.32 20.54 28.48
C THR A 332 -6.93 21.00 28.05
N ALA A 333 -6.20 20.14 27.33
CA ALA A 333 -4.88 20.43 26.75
C ALA A 333 -4.85 20.22 25.23
N ALA A 334 -6.01 20.04 24.59
CA ALA A 334 -6.06 19.77 23.16
C ALA A 334 -5.84 21.05 22.34
N SER A 335 -5.05 20.94 21.27
CA SER A 335 -4.77 21.97 20.27
C SER A 335 -4.53 21.32 18.91
N SER A 336 -4.60 22.13 17.84
CA SER A 336 -4.15 21.76 16.50
C SER A 336 -3.04 22.71 16.09
N ASP A 337 -1.92 22.17 15.60
CA ASP A 337 -0.67 22.92 15.47
C ASP A 337 0.05 22.57 14.15
N ILE A 338 0.80 23.53 13.63
CA ILE A 338 1.84 23.35 12.62
C ILE A 338 3.15 23.82 13.22
N VAL A 339 4.13 22.92 13.29
CA VAL A 339 5.40 23.15 13.99
C VAL A 339 6.57 22.99 13.02
N ALA A 340 7.54 23.90 13.11
CA ALA A 340 8.84 23.75 12.47
C ALA A 340 9.94 23.76 13.54
N THR A 341 10.75 22.70 13.54
CA THR A 341 11.74 22.42 14.60
C THR A 341 13.15 22.44 14.01
N ALA A 342 14.08 23.10 14.69
CA ALA A 342 15.49 23.10 14.30
C ALA A 342 16.11 21.70 14.42
N ASN A 343 17.23 21.45 13.73
CA ASN A 343 17.95 20.17 13.79
C ASN A 343 18.45 19.78 15.19
N ASN A 344 18.54 20.76 16.10
CA ASN A 344 18.87 20.59 17.51
C ASN A 344 17.67 20.91 18.44
N GLY A 345 16.45 20.79 17.93
CA GLY A 345 15.20 21.06 18.65
C GLY A 345 14.36 19.82 18.95
N ASN A 346 13.24 20.06 19.62
CA ASN A 346 12.17 19.10 19.90
C ASN A 346 10.87 19.89 20.21
N GLU A 347 9.78 19.20 20.60
CA GLU A 347 8.47 19.81 20.92
C GLU A 347 8.46 20.80 22.11
N THR A 348 9.59 21.02 22.77
CA THR A 348 9.74 21.95 23.90
C THR A 348 10.86 22.98 23.74
N THR A 349 11.75 22.82 22.75
CA THR A 349 12.92 23.69 22.55
C THR A 349 13.28 23.84 21.07
N ASN A 350 13.70 25.03 20.65
CA ASN A 350 14.17 25.34 19.29
C ASN A 350 13.13 25.06 18.19
N PHE A 351 11.91 25.58 18.37
CA PHE A 351 10.82 25.48 17.39
C PHE A 351 10.05 26.79 17.23
N VAL A 352 9.31 26.89 16.12
CA VAL A 352 8.21 27.84 15.93
C VAL A 352 6.90 27.07 15.74
N ASN A 353 5.83 27.53 16.37
CA ASN A 353 4.51 26.91 16.33
C ASN A 353 3.44 27.95 15.95
N MET A 354 2.53 27.54 15.06
CA MET A 354 1.27 28.19 14.78
C MET A 354 0.12 27.21 15.09
N GLY A 355 -0.80 27.63 15.96
CA GLY A 355 -1.85 26.71 16.41
C GLY A 355 -3.11 27.39 16.93
N ILE A 356 -4.08 26.55 17.27
CA ILE A 356 -5.35 26.93 17.91
C ILE A 356 -5.76 25.90 18.95
N ASN A 357 -6.17 26.39 20.11
CA ASN A 357 -6.67 25.56 21.21
C ASN A 357 -8.08 25.01 20.94
N SER A 358 -8.38 23.86 21.53
CA SER A 358 -9.73 23.28 21.51
C SER A 358 -10.75 24.12 22.27
N SER A 359 -12.03 23.79 22.13
CA SER A 359 -13.13 24.42 22.85
C SER A 359 -13.13 24.16 24.36
N GLY A 360 -12.42 23.13 24.82
CA GLY A 360 -12.32 22.79 26.25
C GLY A 360 -10.97 23.13 26.87
N HIS A 361 -10.05 23.74 26.11
CA HIS A 361 -8.71 24.07 26.59
C HIS A 361 -8.75 25.01 27.80
N ALA A 362 -8.00 24.68 28.86
CA ALA A 362 -8.18 25.27 30.18
C ALA A 362 -6.92 25.93 30.79
N SER A 363 -5.82 26.03 30.04
CA SER A 363 -4.64 26.78 30.51
C SER A 363 -4.97 28.26 30.73
N THR A 364 -4.30 28.89 31.70
CA THR A 364 -4.44 30.32 32.05
C THR A 364 -3.21 31.15 31.67
N ASP A 365 -2.24 30.57 30.97
CA ASP A 365 -1.09 31.32 30.43
C ASP A 365 -1.51 32.20 29.24
N ILE A 366 -0.55 32.91 28.64
CA ILE A 366 -0.80 33.84 27.53
C ILE A 366 -1.33 33.14 26.26
N LEU A 367 -1.06 31.85 26.09
CA LEU A 367 -1.54 31.00 25.00
C LEU A 367 -2.79 30.22 25.39
N GLY A 368 -3.17 30.24 26.67
CA GLY A 368 -4.30 29.51 27.24
C GLY A 368 -5.66 30.05 26.84
N GLY A 369 -6.71 29.37 27.31
CA GLY A 369 -8.10 29.66 26.98
C GLY A 369 -8.63 28.89 25.77
N ALA A 370 -9.95 28.68 25.76
CA ALA A 370 -10.66 27.98 24.70
C ALA A 370 -10.63 28.78 23.39
N ASN A 371 -10.32 28.10 22.28
CA ASN A 371 -10.25 28.67 20.94
C ASN A 371 -9.20 29.79 20.76
N THR A 372 -8.23 29.91 21.68
CA THR A 372 -7.11 30.84 21.52
C THR A 372 -6.24 30.41 20.34
N ALA A 373 -6.06 31.31 19.38
CA ALA A 373 -5.15 31.14 18.24
C ALA A 373 -3.84 31.88 18.49
N TYR A 374 -2.72 31.31 18.06
CA TYR A 374 -1.40 31.86 18.36
C TYR A 374 -0.35 31.56 17.29
N VAL A 375 0.70 32.38 17.33
CA VAL A 375 2.01 32.08 16.74
C VAL A 375 3.06 32.43 17.80
N TYR A 376 3.91 31.48 18.14
CA TYR A 376 5.00 31.69 19.11
C TYR A 376 6.21 30.82 18.76
N ALA A 377 7.35 31.11 19.38
CA ALA A 377 8.57 30.35 19.19
C ALA A 377 9.30 30.15 20.52
N THR A 378 10.03 29.04 20.63
CA THR A 378 11.06 28.83 21.64
C THR A 378 12.38 28.63 20.90
N GLY A 379 13.25 29.63 20.87
CA GLY A 379 14.47 29.60 20.06
C GLY A 379 15.32 30.84 20.28
N ASN A 380 15.95 31.34 19.22
CA ASN A 380 16.60 32.66 19.23
C ASN A 380 15.55 33.78 18.94
N ASP A 381 15.96 34.89 18.34
CA ASP A 381 15.08 35.99 17.94
C ASP A 381 13.88 35.53 17.09
N PHE A 382 12.69 36.03 17.45
CA PHE A 382 11.46 35.83 16.66
C PHE A 382 11.27 36.99 15.68
N VAL A 383 11.71 36.79 14.44
CA VAL A 383 11.67 37.82 13.40
C VAL A 383 10.32 37.78 12.66
N ILE A 384 9.51 38.82 12.80
CA ILE A 384 8.32 39.07 11.99
C ILE A 384 8.55 40.31 11.14
N GLY A 385 8.40 40.21 9.82
CA GLY A 385 8.61 41.36 8.95
C GLY A 385 8.11 41.17 7.53
N ASN A 386 8.18 42.24 6.75
CA ASN A 386 7.87 42.25 5.33
C ASN A 386 9.07 42.83 4.56
N ALA A 387 9.76 41.99 3.79
CA ALA A 387 10.95 42.39 3.04
C ALA A 387 10.64 43.07 1.69
N SER A 388 9.37 43.13 1.29
CA SER A 388 8.96 43.81 0.06
C SER A 388 9.04 45.32 0.25
N ALA A 389 9.77 46.01 -0.64
CA ALA A 389 9.90 47.47 -0.59
C ALA A 389 8.53 48.16 -0.52
N ASN A 390 8.42 49.16 0.36
CA ASN A 390 7.22 49.97 0.58
C ASN A 390 5.98 49.19 1.04
N LYS A 391 6.16 48.00 1.65
CA LYS A 391 5.08 47.24 2.29
C LYS A 391 5.17 47.34 3.82
N GLN A 392 4.07 47.06 4.49
CA GLN A 392 3.87 47.32 5.92
C GLN A 392 3.59 46.02 6.68
N LEU A 393 3.80 46.07 7.99
CA LEU A 393 3.21 45.11 8.94
C LEU A 393 1.99 45.78 9.57
N ILE A 394 0.83 45.14 9.49
CA ILE A 394 -0.47 45.72 9.89
C ILE A 394 -1.09 44.86 10.99
N PHE A 395 -1.54 45.50 12.06
CA PHE A 395 -2.27 44.89 13.17
C PHE A 395 -3.69 45.44 13.23
N PHE A 396 -4.68 44.56 13.38
CA PHE A 396 -6.10 44.90 13.31
C PHE A 396 -6.92 44.08 14.32
N THR A 397 -8.07 44.61 14.73
CA THR A 397 -9.00 43.91 15.65
C THR A 397 -10.46 44.21 15.27
N GLY A 398 -11.38 43.28 15.54
CA GLY A 398 -12.82 43.48 15.33
C GLY A 398 -13.35 43.28 13.90
N GLY A 399 -12.58 42.62 13.02
CA GLY A 399 -12.97 42.33 11.62
C GLY A 399 -11.81 42.49 10.64
N THR A 400 -12.04 42.19 9.37
CA THR A 400 -11.02 42.30 8.29
C THR A 400 -11.24 43.51 7.37
N SER A 401 -12.11 44.46 7.75
CA SER A 401 -12.24 45.73 7.04
C SER A 401 -11.01 46.59 7.27
N ALA A 402 -10.66 47.48 6.32
CA ALA A 402 -9.56 48.43 6.51
C ALA A 402 -9.76 49.32 7.75
N SER A 403 -11.01 49.60 8.13
CA SER A 403 -11.34 50.35 9.34
C SER A 403 -11.01 49.63 10.65
N ASN A 404 -10.70 48.32 10.61
CA ASN A 404 -10.31 47.54 11.78
C ASN A 404 -8.82 47.64 12.12
N GLU A 405 -8.02 48.30 11.28
CA GLU A 405 -6.61 48.54 11.55
C GLU A 405 -6.43 49.42 12.79
N VAL A 406 -5.55 49.00 13.70
CA VAL A 406 -5.21 49.73 14.93
C VAL A 406 -3.76 50.25 14.91
N MET A 407 -2.83 49.54 14.27
CA MET A 407 -1.40 49.89 14.25
C MET A 407 -0.73 49.35 12.97
N ARG A 408 0.24 50.09 12.47
CA ARG A 408 1.16 49.64 11.40
C ARG A 408 2.62 49.95 11.72
N LEU A 409 3.52 49.16 11.14
CA LEU A 409 4.95 49.47 11.02
C LEU A 409 5.30 49.63 9.54
N ASN A 410 6.04 50.68 9.22
CA ASN A 410 6.55 50.97 7.89
C ASN A 410 7.95 51.60 7.95
N SER A 411 8.47 52.08 6.82
CA SER A 411 9.79 52.72 6.74
C SER A 411 9.94 53.99 7.58
N LEU A 412 8.85 54.58 8.05
CA LEU A 412 8.83 55.75 8.93
C LEU A 412 8.66 55.38 10.42
N GLY A 413 8.49 54.09 10.75
CA GLY A 413 8.32 53.59 12.11
C GLY A 413 6.88 53.15 12.42
N ILE A 414 6.47 53.34 13.68
CA ILE A 414 5.16 52.94 14.21
C ILE A 414 4.14 54.05 13.96
N GLN A 415 2.98 53.71 13.41
CA GLN A 415 1.87 54.64 13.17
C GLN A 415 0.53 54.02 13.60
N PRO A 416 -0.45 54.84 14.03
CA PRO A 416 -1.82 54.36 14.28
C PRO A 416 -2.51 53.98 12.98
N GLY A 417 -3.51 53.10 13.06
CA GLY A 417 -4.30 52.68 11.89
C GLY A 417 -5.19 53.78 11.30
N ALA A 418 -5.52 54.80 12.10
CA ALA A 418 -6.32 55.96 11.69
C ALA A 418 -5.82 57.23 12.38
N ASP A 419 -5.90 58.35 11.66
CA ASP A 419 -5.50 59.67 12.15
C ASP A 419 -6.45 60.17 13.25
N ASN A 420 -5.89 60.60 14.38
CA ASN A 420 -6.62 61.15 15.54
C ASN A 420 -7.76 60.25 16.10
N VAL A 421 -7.63 58.92 16.02
CA VAL A 421 -8.62 57.96 16.56
C VAL A 421 -8.11 57.20 17.78
N TYR A 422 -6.86 56.75 17.76
CA TYR A 422 -6.32 55.85 18.77
C TYR A 422 -5.37 56.55 19.75
N ALA A 423 -5.59 56.32 21.04
CA ALA A 423 -4.72 56.81 22.11
C ALA A 423 -3.57 55.82 22.42
N LEU A 424 -2.43 56.34 22.86
CA LEU A 424 -1.31 55.53 23.35
C LEU A 424 -1.44 55.27 24.86
N GLY A 425 -2.17 54.21 25.20
CA GLY A 425 -2.53 53.86 26.58
C GLY A 425 -3.86 54.48 27.01
N LYS A 426 -4.31 54.11 28.22
CA LYS A 426 -5.55 54.62 28.83
C LYS A 426 -5.49 54.57 30.35
N ASN A 427 -6.53 55.06 31.02
CA ASN A 427 -6.68 54.81 32.46
C ASN A 427 -6.66 53.30 32.76
N GLY A 428 -5.93 52.90 33.80
CA GLY A 428 -5.67 51.49 34.12
C GLY A 428 -4.66 50.76 33.23
N ALA A 429 -4.19 51.36 32.12
CA ALA A 429 -3.19 50.78 31.21
C ALA A 429 -2.22 51.87 30.72
N ARG A 430 -1.49 52.47 31.67
CA ARG A 430 -0.56 53.58 31.42
C ARG A 430 0.84 53.07 31.14
N TRP A 431 1.51 53.66 30.15
CA TRP A 431 2.96 53.52 29.98
C TRP A 431 3.70 54.14 31.16
N SER A 432 4.78 53.52 31.61
CA SER A 432 5.57 54.02 32.73
C SER A 432 6.39 55.26 32.38
N GLN A 433 6.85 55.36 31.12
CA GLN A 433 7.66 56.45 30.57
C GLN A 433 7.72 56.40 29.03
N VAL A 434 8.07 57.52 28.42
CA VAL A 434 8.41 57.63 26.98
C VAL A 434 9.79 58.27 26.86
N TRP A 435 10.73 57.60 26.20
CA TRP A 435 12.06 58.12 25.90
C TRP A 435 12.10 58.54 24.43
N ALA A 436 12.30 59.83 24.17
CA ALA A 436 12.34 60.41 22.83
C ALA A 436 13.54 61.36 22.71
N ALA A 437 14.09 61.47 21.49
CA ALA A 437 15.21 62.39 21.22
C ALA A 437 14.76 63.87 21.23
N ASP A 438 13.56 64.14 20.70
CA ASP A 438 12.92 65.45 20.68
C ASP A 438 11.63 65.45 21.51
N GLY A 439 11.10 66.65 21.78
CA GLY A 439 9.79 66.82 22.43
C GLY A 439 8.61 66.32 21.58
N ILE A 440 7.49 66.04 22.23
CA ILE A 440 6.26 65.60 21.55
C ILE A 440 5.61 66.77 20.82
N MET A 441 5.35 66.60 19.52
CA MET A 441 4.62 67.57 18.71
C MET A 441 3.11 67.46 18.97
N GLN A 442 2.48 68.57 19.35
CA GLN A 442 1.03 68.70 19.50
C GLN A 442 0.50 69.60 18.39
N THR A 443 -0.35 69.07 17.50
CA THR A 443 -0.88 69.80 16.35
C THR A 443 -1.61 71.07 16.79
N SER A 444 -1.12 72.25 16.39
CA SER A 444 -1.65 73.54 16.85
C SER A 444 -2.01 74.50 15.70
N ASP A 445 -2.40 73.98 14.53
CA ASP A 445 -2.71 74.77 13.33
C ASP A 445 -3.98 75.62 13.52
N ARG A 446 -3.92 76.92 13.17
CA ARG A 446 -5.05 77.85 13.26
C ARG A 446 -6.27 77.37 12.46
N ARG A 447 -6.07 76.67 11.34
CA ARG A 447 -7.15 76.18 10.48
C ARG A 447 -7.97 75.07 11.12
N LEU A 448 -7.42 74.42 12.14
CA LEU A 448 -8.07 73.34 12.89
C LEU A 448 -8.73 73.85 14.19
N LYS A 449 -8.76 75.17 14.40
CA LYS A 449 -9.25 75.79 15.63
C LYS A 449 -10.34 76.82 15.32
N THR A 450 -11.37 76.86 16.15
CA THR A 450 -12.40 77.90 16.19
C THR A 450 -12.35 78.60 17.56
N ASP A 451 -13.13 79.68 17.73
CA ASP A 451 -13.34 80.35 19.03
C ASP A 451 -12.03 80.79 19.71
N ILE A 452 -11.12 81.35 18.91
CA ILE A 452 -9.80 81.79 19.37
C ILE A 452 -9.94 83.14 20.08
N GLU A 453 -9.95 83.12 21.41
CA GLU A 453 -9.99 84.29 22.28
C GLU A 453 -8.64 84.55 22.98
N LYS A 454 -8.53 85.72 23.63
CA LYS A 454 -7.38 85.99 24.51
C LYS A 454 -7.49 85.13 25.76
N LEU A 455 -6.36 84.58 26.19
CA LEU A 455 -6.31 83.75 27.39
C LEU A 455 -6.67 84.58 28.63
N ALA A 456 -7.63 84.11 29.42
CA ALA A 456 -8.05 84.77 30.66
C ALA A 456 -7.08 84.51 31.82
N TYR A 457 -6.37 83.39 31.77
CA TYR A 457 -5.40 82.99 32.79
C TYR A 457 -4.06 83.69 32.60
N GLY A 458 -3.42 84.05 33.70
CA GLY A 458 -2.16 84.79 33.66
C GLY A 458 -1.42 84.73 34.99
N LEU A 459 -0.90 85.88 35.43
CA LEU A 459 -0.04 85.97 36.60
C LEU A 459 -0.77 85.56 37.88
N ASN A 460 -2.03 85.94 38.03
CA ASN A 460 -2.82 85.66 39.22
C ASN A 460 -2.96 84.16 39.50
N GLU A 461 -3.30 83.35 38.49
CA GLU A 461 -3.46 81.90 38.66
C GLU A 461 -2.12 81.22 38.91
N VAL A 462 -1.06 81.63 38.20
CA VAL A 462 0.30 81.09 38.39
C VAL A 462 0.81 81.35 39.81
N MET A 463 0.53 82.52 40.39
CA MET A 463 0.93 82.84 41.76
C MET A 463 0.17 82.01 42.83
N GLN A 464 -1.00 81.47 42.48
CA GLN A 464 -1.77 80.58 43.36
C GLN A 464 -1.33 79.12 43.23
N MET A 465 -0.73 78.72 42.12
CA MET A 465 -0.22 77.36 41.93
C MET A 465 0.92 77.05 42.91
N GLN A 466 0.89 75.86 43.52
CA GLN A 466 1.86 75.40 44.51
C GLN A 466 2.72 74.25 43.96
N PRO A 467 3.96 74.51 43.49
CA PRO A 467 4.91 73.44 43.14
C PRO A 467 5.25 72.61 44.38
N VAL A 468 5.14 71.29 44.26
CA VAL A 468 5.42 70.35 45.34
C VAL A 468 6.47 69.33 44.92
N SER A 469 7.15 68.74 45.91
CA SER A 469 7.87 67.48 45.74
C SER A 469 7.08 66.35 46.40
N TYR A 470 6.93 65.24 45.69
CA TYR A 470 6.13 64.10 46.15
C TYR A 470 6.85 62.77 45.88
N SER A 471 6.34 61.70 46.49
CA SER A 471 6.74 60.32 46.22
C SER A 471 5.49 59.49 45.97
N TRP A 472 5.59 58.52 45.06
CA TRP A 472 4.48 57.62 44.76
C TRP A 472 4.23 56.69 45.94
N LYS A 473 2.96 56.47 46.29
CA LYS A 473 2.57 55.58 47.40
C LYS A 473 2.88 54.11 47.07
N ASP A 474 2.75 53.73 45.80
CA ASP A 474 2.95 52.38 45.26
C ASP A 474 4.38 52.12 44.80
N ARG A 475 5.26 53.13 44.77
CA ARG A 475 6.61 53.04 44.21
C ARG A 475 7.58 53.84 45.07
N ALA A 476 8.33 53.15 45.91
CA ALA A 476 9.48 53.74 46.59
C ALA A 476 10.61 53.99 45.57
N GLY A 477 11.42 55.04 45.77
CA GLY A 477 12.74 55.12 45.12
C GLY A 477 13.11 56.39 44.35
N SER A 478 12.22 57.37 44.14
CA SER A 478 12.66 58.73 43.74
C SER A 478 11.61 59.80 44.04
N LYS A 479 12.04 60.92 44.64
CA LYS A 479 11.19 62.12 44.74
C LYS A 479 10.98 62.69 43.34
N LYS A 480 9.74 63.02 43.03
CA LYS A 480 9.35 63.77 41.83
C LYS A 480 8.98 65.19 42.23
N ILE A 481 8.98 66.09 41.26
CA ILE A 481 8.46 67.45 41.40
C ILE A 481 7.29 67.63 40.45
N GLY A 482 6.34 68.48 40.82
CA GLY A 482 5.19 68.77 39.98
C GLY A 482 4.14 69.56 40.74
N LEU A 483 2.91 69.47 40.26
CA LEU A 483 1.72 70.05 40.85
C LEU A 483 0.72 68.94 41.22
N ILE A 484 -0.19 69.24 42.13
CA ILE A 484 -1.32 68.37 42.48
C ILE A 484 -2.49 68.69 41.54
N ALA A 485 -3.01 67.68 40.85
CA ALA A 485 -4.03 67.86 39.83
C ALA A 485 -5.32 68.48 40.38
N GLN A 486 -5.73 68.11 41.61
CA GLN A 486 -6.90 68.68 42.28
C GLN A 486 -6.76 70.18 42.51
N ASP A 487 -5.59 70.63 42.96
CA ASP A 487 -5.31 72.04 43.26
C ASP A 487 -5.24 72.87 41.98
N VAL A 488 -4.68 72.31 40.89
CA VAL A 488 -4.64 73.01 39.59
C VAL A 488 -6.04 73.09 38.97
N ARG A 489 -6.90 72.08 39.17
CA ARG A 489 -8.23 72.04 38.57
C ARG A 489 -9.13 73.20 38.98
N VAL A 490 -8.97 73.73 40.19
CA VAL A 490 -9.75 74.90 40.64
C VAL A 490 -9.22 76.22 40.07
N LEU A 491 -8.01 76.23 39.50
CA LEU A 491 -7.36 77.42 38.92
C LEU A 491 -7.44 77.43 37.39
N VAL A 492 -7.03 76.33 36.75
CA VAL A 492 -7.01 76.14 35.29
C VAL A 492 -7.57 74.74 35.00
N PRO A 493 -8.90 74.57 34.98
CA PRO A 493 -9.53 73.26 34.88
C PRO A 493 -9.20 72.51 33.59
N GLU A 494 -8.93 73.22 32.50
CA GLU A 494 -8.74 72.65 31.16
C GLU A 494 -7.50 71.76 31.05
N VAL A 495 -6.46 72.01 31.85
CA VAL A 495 -5.23 71.21 31.82
C VAL A 495 -5.35 69.90 32.60
N VAL A 496 -6.44 69.69 33.35
CA VAL A 496 -6.64 68.51 34.21
C VAL A 496 -7.68 67.60 33.59
N GLY A 497 -7.26 66.39 33.23
CA GLY A 497 -8.09 65.35 32.65
C GLY A 497 -8.56 64.32 33.67
N GLY A 498 -9.76 63.79 33.42
CA GLY A 498 -10.36 62.67 34.13
C GLY A 498 -11.40 63.05 35.19
N ASP A 499 -12.12 62.05 35.68
CA ASP A 499 -13.11 62.19 36.76
C ASP A 499 -12.62 61.51 38.05
N GLU A 500 -12.34 62.30 39.07
CA GLU A 500 -11.79 61.83 40.35
C GLU A 500 -12.67 60.77 41.04
N LYS A 501 -13.97 60.74 40.76
CA LYS A 501 -14.89 59.73 41.33
C LYS A 501 -14.69 58.36 40.72
N THR A 502 -14.24 58.28 39.47
CA THR A 502 -14.20 57.04 38.69
C THR A 502 -12.78 56.64 38.29
N GLU A 503 -11.84 57.59 38.29
CA GLU A 503 -10.50 57.37 37.80
C GLU A 503 -9.45 58.31 38.43
N SER A 504 -8.16 58.00 38.24
CA SER A 504 -7.09 58.91 38.64
C SER A 504 -7.03 60.15 37.74
N LEU A 505 -6.96 61.34 38.35
CA LEU A 505 -6.74 62.59 37.62
C LEU A 505 -5.33 62.63 37.01
N GLY A 506 -5.25 63.15 35.78
CA GLY A 506 -4.01 63.44 35.07
C GLY A 506 -3.93 64.92 34.70
N MET A 507 -2.73 65.41 34.39
CA MET A 507 -2.54 66.81 33.98
C MET A 507 -1.67 66.90 32.72
N ASN A 508 -2.11 67.72 31.76
CA ASN A 508 -1.32 68.09 30.59
C ASN A 508 -0.44 69.30 30.92
N TYR A 509 0.77 69.05 31.42
CA TYR A 509 1.73 70.11 31.74
C TYR A 509 2.09 71.01 30.55
N ALA A 510 1.98 70.53 29.30
CA ALA A 510 2.27 71.35 28.13
C ALA A 510 1.26 72.48 27.94
N GLU A 511 0.01 72.28 28.34
CA GLU A 511 -1.04 73.29 28.26
C GLU A 511 -0.93 74.39 29.34
N LEU A 512 -0.06 74.22 30.34
CA LEU A 512 0.30 75.30 31.26
C LEU A 512 1.26 76.31 30.63
N VAL A 513 1.98 75.96 29.56
CA VAL A 513 2.97 76.85 28.93
C VAL A 513 2.34 78.16 28.41
N PRO A 514 1.19 78.16 27.70
CA PRO A 514 0.50 79.39 27.33
C PRO A 514 0.12 80.28 28.53
N VAL A 515 -0.29 79.69 29.66
CA VAL A 515 -0.60 80.43 30.90
C VAL A 515 0.65 81.12 31.44
N LEU A 516 1.79 80.41 31.49
CA LEU A 516 3.08 80.96 31.90
C LEU A 516 3.54 82.10 30.95
N ILE A 517 3.33 81.96 29.64
CA ILE A 517 3.65 83.02 28.67
C ILE A 517 2.83 84.27 28.96
N ASN A 518 1.53 84.14 29.23
CA ASN A 518 0.68 85.29 29.53
C ASN A 518 1.06 85.93 30.88
N ALA A 519 1.30 85.13 31.92
CA ALA A 519 1.79 85.58 33.22
C ALA A 519 3.09 86.40 33.11
N ILE A 520 4.05 85.97 32.28
CA ILE A 520 5.30 86.70 32.06
C ILE A 520 5.04 88.05 31.35
N LYS A 521 4.09 88.10 30.41
CA LYS A 521 3.72 89.35 29.73
C LYS A 521 3.06 90.34 30.69
N GLU A 522 2.14 89.88 31.52
CA GLU A 522 1.49 90.68 32.56
C GLU A 522 2.52 91.20 33.57
N LEU A 523 3.37 90.32 34.10
CA LEU A 523 4.47 90.69 35.00
C LEU A 523 5.39 91.74 34.37
N LYS A 524 5.71 91.61 33.08
CA LYS A 524 6.52 92.59 32.36
C LYS A 524 5.83 93.95 32.30
N LEU A 525 4.51 93.99 32.07
CA LEU A 525 3.74 95.24 32.06
C LEU A 525 3.73 95.91 33.43
N GLU A 526 3.53 95.16 34.51
CA GLU A 526 3.60 95.67 35.89
C GLU A 526 4.99 96.24 36.22
N VAL A 527 6.05 95.53 35.83
CA VAL A 527 7.43 96.00 36.03
C VAL A 527 7.71 97.30 35.27
N GLU A 528 7.24 97.44 34.03
CA GLU A 528 7.41 98.70 33.28
C GLU A 528 6.57 99.84 33.87
N ALA A 529 5.37 99.55 34.39
CA ALA A 529 4.57 100.54 35.12
C ALA A 529 5.30 101.03 36.37
N LEU A 530 5.85 100.12 37.17
CA LEU A 530 6.64 100.44 38.38
C LEU A 530 7.89 101.26 38.04
N LYS A 531 8.63 100.89 36.98
CA LYS A 531 9.82 101.65 36.54
C LYS A 531 9.47 103.07 36.10
N LYS A 532 8.36 103.24 35.39
CA LYS A 532 7.90 104.57 34.96
C LYS A 532 7.49 105.43 36.15
N GLU A 533 6.83 104.85 37.15
CA GLU A 533 6.51 105.54 38.40
C GLU A 533 7.78 105.98 39.16
N LEU A 534 8.77 105.10 39.26
CA LEU A 534 10.07 105.41 39.86
C LEU A 534 10.85 106.49 39.08
N ALA A 535 10.77 106.50 37.75
CA ALA A 535 11.43 107.52 36.92
C ALA A 535 10.76 108.91 37.02
N GLY A 536 9.44 108.96 37.25
CA GLY A 536 8.71 110.21 37.49
C GLY A 536 8.80 110.75 38.92
N ARG A 537 9.48 110.04 39.84
CA ARG A 537 9.76 110.47 41.22
C ARG A 537 11.17 111.08 41.41
N LYS A 538 11.90 111.32 40.32
CA LYS A 538 13.07 112.22 40.28
C LYS A 538 12.66 113.55 39.69
#